data_AF-A0A1U7XIW1-F1
#
_entry.id   AF-A0A1U7XIW1-F1
#
_cell.length_a   1.000
_cell.length_b   1.000
_cell.length_c   1.000
_cell.angle_alpha   90.00
_cell.angle_beta   90.00
_cell.angle_gamma   90.00
#
_symmetry.space_group_name_H-M   'P 1'
#
loop_
_entity.id
_entity.type
_entity.pdbx_description
1 polymer ?
#
loop_
_entity_poly.entity_id
_entity_poly.type
_entity_poly.pdbx_seq_one_letter_code
_entity_poly.pdbx_strand_id
1 'polypeptide(L)'
;MQANKVMIEDPWLHETALPSCLEGVTREDVEIVLLGTGSSQPSKYRNVSSIFVNLFSKGSILLDCGEGTLGQLKRRFGIEGADEAVKDLRCIWISHIHADHHTGLARILALRRDLLNETPHEPLIVVGPRQLKRFLDAYQKLEDLDMQFLDCRHTTEASLKTFESNEDKDVSESACVPSDQKNGSTLFAKGSRMESYWKRPGSPVDSAAVFPLLKTLKEILRDAGLEALISFPVIHCPQAYGAVLKAADRTNSTGKKIPGWKIVYSGDTRPCPELVEASRGATVLIHEATFEDGMVEEVFIYLSSLALLLI
;
A
#
# COMPACT_ATOMS: atom_id res chain seq x y z
N MET A 1 -30.22 7.70 -41.02
CA MET A 1 -30.50 8.26 -39.69
C MET A 1 -30.54 7.10 -38.71
N GLN A 2 -29.41 6.82 -38.06
CA GLN A 2 -29.31 5.76 -37.05
C GLN A 2 -29.31 6.48 -35.71
N ALA A 3 -30.36 6.28 -34.93
CA ALA A 3 -30.53 6.94 -33.64
C ALA A 3 -29.47 6.43 -32.66
N ASN A 4 -28.64 7.34 -32.17
CA ASN A 4 -27.72 7.09 -31.05
C ASN A 4 -28.56 6.68 -29.84
N LYS A 5 -28.51 5.38 -29.52
CA LYS A 5 -29.07 4.85 -28.28
C LYS A 5 -28.10 5.25 -27.16
N VAL A 6 -28.38 6.38 -26.53
CA VAL A 6 -27.72 6.76 -25.28
C VAL A 6 -28.06 5.66 -24.27
N MET A 7 -27.09 4.80 -23.97
CA MET A 7 -27.17 3.87 -22.86
C MET A 7 -27.07 4.71 -21.59
N ILE A 8 -28.23 5.15 -21.09
CA ILE A 8 -28.34 5.61 -19.71
C ILE A 8 -28.34 4.32 -18.90
N GLU A 9 -27.18 3.93 -18.39
CA GLU A 9 -27.11 2.91 -17.35
C GLU A 9 -27.83 3.48 -16.12
N ASP A 10 -28.88 2.78 -15.67
CA ASP A 10 -29.55 3.12 -14.41
C ASP A 10 -28.51 3.05 -13.27
N PRO A 11 -28.47 4.01 -12.34
CA PRO A 11 -27.54 3.99 -11.23
C PRO A 11 -27.74 2.71 -10.42
N TRP A 12 -26.67 1.94 -10.23
CA TRP A 12 -26.59 0.66 -9.51
C TRP A 12 -26.91 0.74 -8.00
N LEU A 13 -27.60 1.77 -7.53
CA LEU A 13 -27.91 2.00 -6.12
C LEU A 13 -29.20 1.30 -5.66
N HIS A 14 -29.56 0.17 -6.26
CA HIS A 14 -30.77 -0.58 -5.89
C HIS A 14 -30.64 -1.45 -4.63
N GLU A 15 -29.50 -1.45 -3.94
CA GLU A 15 -29.38 -2.05 -2.61
C GLU A 15 -28.96 -0.99 -1.58
N THR A 16 -29.95 -0.49 -0.84
CA THR A 16 -29.78 0.36 0.35
C THR A 16 -29.22 -0.40 1.56
N ALA A 17 -28.68 -1.61 1.36
CA ALA A 17 -28.14 -2.42 2.43
C ALA A 17 -26.67 -2.06 2.65
N LEU A 18 -26.32 -1.74 3.89
CA LEU A 18 -24.91 -1.60 4.30
C LEU A 18 -24.16 -2.88 3.92
N PRO A 19 -22.99 -2.80 3.26
CA PRO A 19 -22.15 -3.95 2.99
C PRO A 19 -21.93 -4.76 4.28
N SER A 20 -22.01 -6.09 4.19
CA SER A 20 -21.92 -6.95 5.38
C SER A 20 -20.61 -6.77 6.14
N CYS A 21 -19.53 -6.36 5.47
CA CYS A 21 -18.25 -6.05 6.11
C CYS A 21 -18.28 -4.81 7.01
N LEU A 22 -19.27 -3.93 6.83
CA LEU A 22 -19.47 -2.72 7.62
C LEU A 22 -20.49 -2.91 8.76
N GLU A 23 -21.08 -4.10 8.89
CA GLU A 23 -22.07 -4.39 9.92
C GLU A 23 -21.47 -4.23 11.32
N GLY A 24 -21.99 -3.27 12.09
CA GLY A 24 -21.53 -2.95 13.44
C GLY A 24 -20.19 -2.22 13.49
N VAL A 25 -19.72 -1.63 12.39
CA VAL A 25 -18.50 -0.79 12.39
C VAL A 25 -18.79 0.49 13.17
N THR A 26 -17.88 0.82 14.07
CA THR A 26 -17.92 2.04 14.89
C THR A 26 -16.82 3.01 14.46
N ARG A 27 -16.88 4.24 14.97
CA ARG A 27 -15.83 5.23 14.70
C ARG A 27 -14.46 4.82 15.21
N GLU A 28 -14.38 3.88 16.15
CA GLU A 28 -13.13 3.41 16.77
C GLU A 28 -12.52 2.18 16.06
N ASP A 29 -13.14 1.72 14.94
CA ASP A 29 -12.64 0.57 14.19
C ASP A 29 -11.61 0.97 13.13
N VAL A 30 -11.89 2.04 12.36
CA VAL A 30 -11.01 2.56 11.30
C VAL A 30 -11.37 3.99 10.91
N GLU A 31 -10.37 4.86 10.76
CA GLU A 31 -10.50 6.19 10.15
C GLU A 31 -9.45 6.34 9.03
N ILE A 32 -9.86 6.84 7.87
CA ILE A 32 -8.95 7.17 6.77
C ILE A 32 -8.79 8.70 6.73
N VAL A 33 -7.57 9.18 6.98
CA VAL A 33 -7.24 10.60 6.99
C VAL A 33 -6.35 10.92 5.80
N LEU A 34 -6.85 11.73 4.88
CA LEU A 34 -6.08 12.22 3.74
C LEU A 34 -5.21 13.41 4.18
N LEU A 35 -3.96 13.14 4.53
CA LEU A 35 -3.01 14.16 4.97
C LEU A 35 -2.51 15.01 3.81
N GLY A 36 -2.46 14.45 2.61
CA GLY A 36 -2.19 15.17 1.37
C GLY A 36 -2.86 14.52 0.16
N THR A 37 -3.28 15.37 -0.78
CA THR A 37 -4.12 15.02 -1.95
C THR A 37 -3.69 15.78 -3.21
N GLY A 38 -2.48 16.33 -3.20
CA GLY A 38 -1.84 16.98 -4.33
C GLY A 38 -0.87 16.03 -5.03
N SER A 39 -0.64 16.28 -6.31
CA SER A 39 0.31 15.56 -7.16
C SER A 39 1.57 16.41 -7.39
N SER A 40 2.73 15.76 -7.46
CA SER A 40 4.06 16.29 -7.82
C SER A 40 4.65 17.32 -6.84
N GLN A 41 3.95 18.40 -6.52
CA GLN A 41 4.46 19.50 -5.70
C GLN A 41 3.42 19.98 -4.70
N PRO A 42 3.84 20.38 -3.48
CA PRO A 42 2.94 21.02 -2.53
C PRO A 42 2.38 22.31 -3.13
N SER A 43 1.06 22.46 -3.10
CA SER A 43 0.37 23.67 -3.51
C SER A 43 -0.10 24.47 -2.30
N LYS A 44 -0.61 25.68 -2.53
CA LYS A 44 -1.24 26.50 -1.48
C LYS A 44 -2.40 25.78 -0.78
N TYR A 45 -3.07 24.86 -1.46
CA TYR A 45 -4.33 24.25 -1.00
C TYR A 45 -4.21 22.76 -0.68
N ARG A 46 -3.21 22.07 -1.26
CA ARG A 46 -3.04 20.62 -1.13
C ARG A 46 -1.57 20.29 -0.97
N ASN A 47 -1.26 19.56 0.10
CA ASN A 47 0.05 18.95 0.28
C ASN A 47 0.17 17.68 -0.59
N VAL A 48 1.40 17.22 -0.82
CA VAL A 48 1.72 15.98 -1.55
C VAL A 48 1.25 14.71 -0.83
N SER A 49 1.19 13.59 -1.57
CA SER A 49 0.52 12.35 -1.17
C SER A 49 0.91 11.84 0.23
N SER A 50 -0.12 11.63 1.06
CA SER A 50 -0.01 10.85 2.28
C SER A 50 -1.40 10.51 2.82
N ILE A 51 -1.62 9.24 3.13
CA ILE A 51 -2.89 8.70 3.65
C ILE A 51 -2.60 7.98 4.97
N PHE A 52 -3.22 8.45 6.04
CA PHE A 52 -3.09 7.86 7.37
C PHE A 52 -4.31 7.03 7.69
N VAL A 53 -4.11 5.71 7.82
CA VAL A 53 -5.13 4.75 8.22
C VAL A 53 -5.00 4.54 9.72
N ASN A 54 -5.90 5.15 10.47
CA ASN A 54 -5.95 5.06 11.93
C ASN A 54 -6.80 3.87 12.35
N LEU A 55 -6.22 2.94 13.11
CA LEU A 55 -6.88 1.77 13.69
C LEU A 55 -7.01 1.93 15.22
N PHE A 56 -6.91 3.18 15.70
CA PHE A 56 -7.09 3.60 17.07
C PHE A 56 -6.17 2.84 18.03
N SER A 57 -6.74 2.13 19.01
CA SER A 57 -5.96 1.37 20.01
C SER A 57 -5.09 0.27 19.40
N LYS A 58 -5.33 -0.11 18.14
CA LYS A 58 -4.54 -1.11 17.41
C LYS A 58 -3.34 -0.51 16.68
N GLY A 59 -3.23 0.82 16.64
CA GLY A 59 -2.16 1.58 16.01
C GLY A 59 -2.56 2.15 14.66
N SER A 60 -1.59 2.41 13.78
CA SER A 60 -1.86 3.03 12.47
C SER A 60 -0.95 2.55 11.35
N ILE A 61 -1.41 2.75 10.11
CA ILE A 61 -0.64 2.51 8.88
C ILE A 61 -0.59 3.79 8.07
N LEU A 62 0.57 4.11 7.53
CA LEU A 62 0.76 5.24 6.62
C LEU A 62 0.98 4.72 5.20
N LEU A 63 0.15 5.14 4.25
CA LEU A 63 0.31 4.89 2.82
C LEU A 63 0.83 6.17 2.17
N ASP A 64 2.04 6.11 1.63
CA ASP A 64 2.84 7.25 1.18
C ASP A 64 3.10 8.32 2.24
N CYS A 65 4.26 8.96 2.13
CA CYS A 65 4.78 9.92 3.09
C CYS A 65 5.56 11.01 2.35
N GLY A 66 4.85 11.79 1.54
CA GLY A 66 5.40 12.96 0.88
C GLY A 66 5.90 14.04 1.86
N GLU A 67 6.65 15.01 1.36
CA GLU A 67 7.11 16.16 2.12
C GLU A 67 5.98 16.81 2.93
N GLY A 68 6.27 17.24 4.16
CA GLY A 68 5.30 17.95 4.99
C GLY A 68 4.26 17.07 5.70
N THR A 69 4.27 15.75 5.51
CA THR A 69 3.36 14.80 6.18
C THR A 69 3.30 14.99 7.70
N LEU A 70 4.45 15.16 8.37
CA LEU A 70 4.49 15.46 9.81
C LEU A 70 3.78 16.78 10.16
N GLY A 71 3.92 17.80 9.33
CA GLY A 71 3.20 19.07 9.50
C GLY A 71 1.70 18.89 9.37
N GLN A 72 1.26 18.03 8.45
CA GLN A 72 -0.16 17.70 8.25
C GLN A 72 -0.73 16.90 9.44
N LEU A 73 0.02 15.95 10.00
CA LEU A 73 -0.34 15.28 11.26
C LEU A 73 -0.53 16.31 12.38
N LYS A 74 0.42 17.22 12.57
CA LYS A 74 0.35 18.27 13.59
C LYS A 74 -0.84 19.21 13.41
N ARG A 75 -1.21 19.52 12.17
CA ARG A 75 -2.41 20.31 11.86
C ARG A 75 -3.70 19.57 12.19
N ARG A 76 -3.75 18.25 11.95
CA ARG A 76 -4.95 17.42 12.17
C ARG A 76 -5.16 17.08 13.64
N PHE A 77 -4.09 16.69 14.34
CA PHE A 77 -4.15 16.09 15.67
C PHE A 77 -3.55 16.97 16.78
N GLY A 78 -3.02 18.15 16.45
CA GLY A 78 -2.22 18.95 17.38
C GLY A 78 -0.80 18.39 17.51
N ILE A 79 0.05 19.06 18.30
CA ILE A 79 1.45 18.64 18.47
C ILE A 79 1.53 17.29 19.18
N GLU A 80 0.90 17.19 20.36
CA GLU A 80 0.89 15.95 21.17
C GLU A 80 0.21 14.80 20.43
N GLY A 81 -0.96 15.03 19.83
CA GLY A 81 -1.66 13.99 19.08
C GLY A 81 -0.91 13.51 17.84
N ALA A 82 -0.09 14.36 17.21
CA ALA A 82 0.78 13.92 16.12
C ALA A 82 1.95 13.08 16.61
N ASP A 83 2.52 13.40 17.77
CA ASP A 83 3.58 12.60 18.38
C ASP A 83 3.04 11.21 18.79
N GLU A 84 1.82 11.14 19.35
CA GLU A 84 1.11 9.85 19.58
C GLU A 84 0.87 9.09 18.28
N ALA A 85 0.35 9.75 17.24
CA ALA A 85 0.12 9.13 15.94
C ALA A 85 1.42 8.55 15.33
N VAL A 86 2.56 9.22 15.53
CA VAL A 86 3.87 8.75 15.06
C VAL A 86 4.38 7.56 15.89
N LYS A 87 4.20 7.59 17.23
CA LYS A 87 4.57 6.45 18.09
C LYS A 87 3.77 5.19 17.75
N ASP A 88 2.47 5.35 17.49
CA ASP A 88 1.52 4.28 17.23
C ASP A 88 1.61 3.71 15.80
N LEU A 89 2.50 4.23 14.94
CA LEU A 89 2.74 3.66 13.62
C LEU A 89 3.20 2.21 13.74
N ARG A 90 2.47 1.32 13.05
CA ARG A 90 2.74 -0.11 12.94
C ARG A 90 3.51 -0.44 11.67
N CYS A 91 3.20 0.24 10.58
CA CYS A 91 3.82 0.04 9.28
C CYS A 91 3.73 1.31 8.44
N ILE A 92 4.74 1.56 7.61
CA ILE A 92 4.65 2.54 6.52
C ILE A 92 4.78 1.78 5.19
N TRP A 93 3.90 2.07 4.24
CA TRP A 93 3.94 1.50 2.90
C TRP A 93 4.10 2.62 1.87
N ILE A 94 5.05 2.48 0.94
CA ILE A 94 5.35 3.46 -0.11
C ILE A 94 5.10 2.85 -1.49
N SER A 95 4.33 3.55 -2.31
CA SER A 95 3.89 3.12 -3.64
C SER A 95 5.02 3.05 -4.66
N HIS A 96 5.82 4.11 -4.76
CA HIS A 96 6.89 4.26 -5.74
C HIS A 96 7.93 5.33 -5.33
N ILE A 97 8.91 5.62 -6.20
CA ILE A 97 10.09 6.43 -5.88
C ILE A 97 9.98 7.91 -6.25
N HIS A 98 8.82 8.40 -6.70
CA HIS A 98 8.68 9.85 -6.92
C HIS A 98 8.68 10.59 -5.59
N ALA A 99 9.35 11.74 -5.57
CA ALA A 99 9.71 12.45 -4.35
C ALA A 99 8.49 12.81 -3.49
N ASP A 100 7.40 13.20 -4.13
CA ASP A 100 6.12 13.55 -3.53
C ASP A 100 5.42 12.42 -2.78
N HIS A 101 5.94 11.19 -2.84
CA HIS A 101 5.40 10.03 -2.12
C HIS A 101 6.27 9.56 -0.95
N HIS A 102 7.50 10.05 -0.80
CA HIS A 102 8.41 9.48 0.22
C HIS A 102 9.38 10.46 0.89
N THR A 103 9.49 11.72 0.46
CA THR A 103 10.49 12.65 1.04
C THR A 103 10.21 13.08 2.47
N GLY A 104 8.99 12.90 2.99
CA GLY A 104 8.66 13.11 4.40
C GLY A 104 9.08 11.96 5.32
N LEU A 105 9.40 10.79 4.76
CA LEU A 105 9.59 9.54 5.49
C LEU A 105 10.71 9.60 6.52
N ALA A 106 11.90 10.10 6.13
CA ALA A 106 13.06 10.16 7.02
C ALA A 106 12.76 10.96 8.29
N ARG A 107 11.97 12.04 8.18
CA ARG A 107 11.60 12.87 9.33
C ARG A 107 10.63 12.17 10.28
N ILE A 108 9.67 11.41 9.75
CA ILE A 108 8.73 10.62 10.57
C ILE A 108 9.48 9.52 11.33
N LEU A 109 10.39 8.81 10.66
CA LEU A 109 11.19 7.74 11.24
C LEU A 109 12.12 8.23 12.36
N ALA A 110 12.90 9.28 12.09
CA ALA A 110 13.76 9.90 13.10
C ALA A 110 12.97 10.40 14.32
N LEU A 111 11.81 11.02 14.09
CA LEU A 111 10.94 11.45 15.20
C LEU A 111 10.41 10.26 16.00
N ARG A 112 9.96 9.18 15.34
CA ARG A 112 9.47 7.99 16.04
C ARG A 112 10.53 7.39 16.95
N ARG A 113 11.76 7.24 16.46
CA ARG A 113 12.92 6.83 17.27
C ARG A 113 13.08 7.72 18.50
N ASP A 114 13.08 9.04 18.31
CA ASP A 114 13.27 9.99 19.43
C ASP A 114 12.16 9.89 20.47
N LEU A 115 10.91 9.70 20.03
CA LEU A 115 9.75 9.57 20.90
C LEU A 115 9.71 8.23 21.67
N LEU A 116 10.41 7.21 21.17
CA LEU A 116 10.44 5.86 21.76
C LEU A 116 11.80 5.50 22.39
N ASN A 117 12.77 6.41 22.41
CA ASN A 117 14.14 6.16 22.85
C ASN A 117 14.28 5.56 24.27
N GLU A 118 13.34 5.86 25.17
CA GLU A 118 13.31 5.37 26.56
C GLU A 118 12.39 4.15 26.75
N THR A 119 11.68 3.71 25.71
CA THR A 119 10.77 2.57 25.78
C THR A 119 11.27 1.44 24.87
N PRO A 120 11.42 0.19 25.37
CA PRO A 120 11.74 -0.93 24.51
C PRO A 120 10.71 -1.06 23.38
N HIS A 121 11.17 -1.02 22.13
CA HIS A 121 10.34 -1.12 20.94
C HIS A 121 11.10 -1.83 19.83
N GLU A 122 10.33 -2.36 18.88
CA GLU A 122 10.88 -2.91 17.65
C GLU A 122 10.99 -1.80 16.58
N PRO A 123 12.01 -1.87 15.71
CA PRO A 123 12.14 -0.97 14.57
C PRO A 123 10.90 -1.01 13.67
N LEU A 124 10.54 0.14 13.08
CA LEU A 124 9.36 0.22 12.24
C LEU A 124 9.56 -0.52 10.91
N ILE A 125 8.59 -1.33 10.50
CA ILE A 125 8.62 -1.94 9.16
C ILE A 125 8.20 -0.90 8.12
N VAL A 126 9.09 -0.69 7.14
CA VAL A 126 8.85 0.12 5.95
C VAL A 126 8.77 -0.81 4.74
N VAL A 127 7.58 -0.91 4.16
CA VAL A 127 7.34 -1.64 2.91
C VAL A 127 7.45 -0.66 1.75
N GLY A 128 8.26 -0.96 0.74
CA GLY A 128 8.40 -0.06 -0.41
C GLY A 128 9.19 -0.64 -1.59
N PRO A 129 9.34 0.12 -2.70
CA PRO A 129 10.12 -0.32 -3.85
C PRO A 129 11.62 -0.37 -3.52
N ARG A 130 12.38 -1.23 -4.20
CA ARG A 130 13.82 -1.44 -3.91
C ARG A 130 14.64 -0.14 -3.93
N GLN A 131 14.27 0.80 -4.79
CA GLN A 131 14.93 2.09 -4.93
C GLN A 131 14.82 2.92 -3.65
N LEU A 132 13.70 2.81 -2.92
CA LEU A 132 13.51 3.49 -1.64
C LEU A 132 14.53 3.03 -0.60
N LYS A 133 14.88 1.74 -0.58
CA LYS A 133 15.93 1.23 0.31
C LYS A 133 17.24 1.98 0.13
N ARG A 134 17.63 2.27 -1.11
CA ARG A 134 18.89 3.01 -1.38
C ARG A 134 18.83 4.44 -0.85
N PHE A 135 17.66 5.08 -0.95
CA PHE A 135 17.42 6.40 -0.39
C PHE A 135 17.50 6.38 1.14
N LEU A 136 16.82 5.43 1.79
CA LEU A 136 16.83 5.29 3.25
C LEU A 136 18.19 4.86 3.79
N ASP A 137 18.89 3.94 3.13
CA ASP A 137 20.25 3.53 3.50
C ASP A 137 21.25 4.70 3.42
N ALA A 138 21.00 5.68 2.54
CA ALA A 138 21.82 6.89 2.47
C ALA A 138 21.53 7.83 3.66
N TYR A 139 20.25 8.00 4.03
CA TYR A 139 19.86 8.77 5.21
C TYR A 139 20.29 8.11 6.53
N GLN A 140 20.22 6.78 6.62
CA GLN A 140 20.62 5.99 7.79
C GLN A 140 22.09 6.21 8.18
N LYS A 141 22.94 6.63 7.22
CA LYS A 141 24.36 6.98 7.48
C LYS A 141 24.53 8.32 8.18
N LEU A 142 23.52 9.20 8.09
CA LEU A 142 23.51 10.53 8.67
C LEU A 142 22.79 10.53 10.02
N GLU A 143 21.70 9.76 10.13
CA GLU A 143 20.85 9.69 11.31
C GLU A 143 20.19 8.32 11.40
N ASP A 144 20.00 7.80 12.62
CA ASP A 144 19.35 6.50 12.82
C ASP A 144 17.84 6.58 12.55
N LEU A 145 17.32 5.83 11.58
CA LEU A 145 15.91 5.85 11.24
C LEU A 145 15.09 4.78 11.99
N ASP A 146 15.70 3.93 12.82
CA ASP A 146 15.01 2.86 13.56
C ASP A 146 13.98 2.10 12.70
N MET A 147 14.45 1.51 11.59
CA MET A 147 13.57 0.86 10.61
C MET A 147 14.13 -0.45 10.07
N GLN A 148 13.20 -1.32 9.68
CA GLN A 148 13.46 -2.51 8.88
C GLN A 148 12.79 -2.37 7.52
N PHE A 149 13.54 -2.60 6.45
CA PHE A 149 13.03 -2.43 5.09
C PHE A 149 12.58 -3.76 4.48
N LEU A 150 11.33 -3.79 3.98
CA LEU A 150 10.77 -4.90 3.22
C LEU A 150 10.40 -4.45 1.81
N ASP A 151 10.92 -5.13 0.80
CA ASP A 151 10.61 -4.80 -0.60
C ASP A 151 9.18 -5.27 -0.96
N CYS A 152 8.39 -4.40 -1.60
CA CYS A 152 7.01 -4.67 -2.06
C CYS A 152 6.86 -6.01 -2.81
N ARG A 153 7.91 -6.48 -3.49
CA ARG A 153 7.89 -7.77 -4.20
C ARG A 153 7.60 -8.96 -3.28
N HIS A 154 7.91 -8.87 -1.99
CA HIS A 154 7.67 -9.93 -1.01
C HIS A 154 6.28 -9.86 -0.39
N THR A 155 5.55 -8.76 -0.57
CA THR A 155 4.17 -8.61 -0.11
C THR A 155 3.17 -8.77 -1.26
N THR A 156 3.56 -9.36 -2.39
CA THR A 156 2.61 -9.75 -3.44
C THR A 156 1.81 -10.96 -3.01
N GLU A 157 0.60 -11.15 -3.56
CA GLU A 157 -0.24 -12.29 -3.22
C GLU A 157 0.47 -13.64 -3.49
N ALA A 158 1.21 -13.73 -4.60
CA ALA A 158 2.00 -14.92 -4.91
C ALA A 158 3.12 -15.19 -3.88
N SER A 159 3.79 -14.13 -3.42
CA SER A 159 4.84 -14.23 -2.41
C SER A 159 4.30 -14.62 -1.03
N LEU A 160 3.17 -14.03 -0.62
CA LEU A 160 2.52 -14.36 0.65
C LEU A 160 2.02 -15.81 0.66
N LYS A 161 1.39 -16.29 -0.43
CA LYS A 161 1.00 -17.70 -0.58
C LYS A 161 2.18 -18.66 -0.51
N THR A 162 3.30 -18.29 -1.15
CA THR A 162 4.53 -19.09 -1.10
C THR A 162 5.07 -19.16 0.33
N PHE A 163 5.04 -18.03 1.04
CA PHE A 163 5.48 -17.95 2.44
C PHE A 163 4.60 -18.80 3.37
N GLU A 164 3.27 -18.72 3.26
CA GLU A 164 2.32 -19.56 4.01
C GLU A 164 2.56 -21.05 3.78
N SER A 165 2.76 -21.46 2.52
CA SER A 165 3.04 -22.86 2.19
C SER A 165 4.36 -23.39 2.75
N ASN A 166 5.31 -22.49 3.08
CA ASN A 166 6.58 -22.85 3.70
C ASN A 166 6.47 -22.87 5.23
N GLU A 167 5.69 -21.95 5.84
CA GLU A 167 5.36 -22.00 7.28
C GLU A 167 4.69 -23.32 7.65
N ASP A 168 3.72 -23.79 6.84
CA ASP A 168 3.03 -25.06 7.08
C ASP A 168 3.96 -26.28 6.97
N LYS A 169 5.01 -26.20 6.15
CA LYS A 169 6.00 -27.28 5.99
C LYS A 169 7.02 -27.33 7.13
N ASP A 170 7.37 -26.21 7.74
CA ASP A 170 8.27 -26.20 8.90
C ASP A 170 7.60 -26.77 10.17
N VAL A 171 6.27 -26.91 10.18
CA VAL A 171 5.53 -27.61 11.25
C VAL A 171 5.43 -29.13 10.99
N SER A 172 5.72 -29.60 9.77
CA SER A 172 5.70 -31.02 9.40
C SER A 172 7.03 -31.45 8.73
N GLU A 173 7.98 -31.89 9.57
CA GLU A 173 9.27 -32.55 9.25
C GLU A 173 9.83 -32.49 7.81
N SER A 174 11.03 -31.87 7.71
CA SER A 174 12.21 -32.30 6.95
C SER A 174 12.05 -33.46 5.94
N ALA A 175 11.97 -33.13 4.64
CA ALA A 175 12.54 -33.95 3.56
C ALA A 175 12.79 -33.15 2.27
N CYS A 176 13.90 -33.47 1.61
CA CYS A 176 14.58 -32.73 0.55
C CYS A 176 13.94 -32.80 -0.86
N VAL A 177 14.37 -31.87 -1.74
CA VAL A 177 14.99 -32.04 -3.09
C VAL A 177 14.52 -30.93 -4.05
N PRO A 178 15.43 -30.13 -4.67
CA PRO A 178 15.07 -29.17 -5.70
C PRO A 178 15.05 -29.83 -7.09
N SER A 179 13.95 -29.70 -7.82
CA SER A 179 13.86 -30.08 -9.25
C SER A 179 13.95 -28.84 -10.14
N ASP A 180 15.05 -28.75 -10.89
CA ASP A 180 15.24 -27.82 -12.01
C ASP A 180 14.30 -28.18 -13.18
N GLN A 181 13.48 -27.23 -13.62
CA GLN A 181 12.87 -27.26 -14.95
C GLN A 181 13.13 -25.95 -15.70
N LYS A 182 14.06 -26.03 -16.65
CA LYS A 182 14.28 -25.05 -17.72
C LYS A 182 13.11 -25.13 -18.70
N ASN A 183 12.48 -24.00 -19.00
CA ASN A 183 11.74 -23.82 -20.24
C ASN A 183 12.15 -22.51 -20.91
N GLY A 184 12.47 -22.62 -22.21
CA GLY A 184 13.16 -21.61 -23.00
C GLY A 184 12.27 -20.68 -23.82
N SER A 185 12.96 -19.63 -24.28
CA SER A 185 12.76 -18.83 -25.49
C SER A 185 11.43 -18.10 -25.72
N THR A 186 11.51 -16.76 -25.70
CA THR A 186 11.53 -15.91 -26.92
C THR A 186 11.91 -14.48 -26.51
N LEU A 187 13.20 -14.28 -26.28
CA LEU A 187 13.80 -12.96 -26.15
C LEU A 187 13.87 -12.32 -27.55
N PHE A 188 13.59 -11.03 -27.64
CA PHE A 188 13.63 -10.16 -28.82
C PHE A 188 12.33 -10.01 -29.63
N ALA A 189 11.34 -9.33 -29.04
CA ALA A 189 10.45 -8.45 -29.79
C ALA A 189 10.87 -6.98 -29.51
N LYS A 190 11.43 -6.31 -30.52
CA LYS A 190 11.71 -4.87 -30.52
C LYS A 190 10.37 -4.14 -30.72
N GLY A 191 9.98 -3.23 -29.81
CA GLY A 191 8.88 -2.32 -30.14
C GLY A 191 8.19 -1.51 -29.04
N SER A 192 8.18 -1.95 -27.77
CA SER A 192 7.45 -1.19 -26.74
C SER A 192 8.38 -0.32 -25.89
N ARG A 193 8.20 1.00 -26.01
CA ARG A 193 8.90 2.02 -25.22
C ARG A 193 8.21 2.08 -23.85
N MET A 194 8.90 1.54 -22.83
CA MET A 194 8.45 1.50 -21.43
C MET A 194 7.23 0.59 -21.16
N GLU A 195 7.27 -0.65 -21.61
CA GLU A 195 6.53 -1.71 -20.93
C GLU A 195 7.37 -2.30 -19.80
N SER A 196 6.69 -2.44 -18.68
CA SER A 196 7.17 -2.80 -17.37
C SER A 196 8.22 -3.93 -17.32
N TYR A 197 9.24 -3.67 -16.51
CA TYR A 197 10.38 -4.55 -16.25
C TYR A 197 10.01 -5.83 -15.45
N TRP A 198 8.71 -6.13 -15.27
CA TRP A 198 8.19 -7.24 -14.46
C TRP A 198 8.53 -8.63 -15.03
N LYS A 199 8.96 -8.71 -16.30
CA LYS A 199 9.37 -9.98 -16.93
C LYS A 199 10.79 -10.42 -16.60
N ARG A 200 11.56 -9.66 -15.80
CA ARG A 200 12.88 -10.12 -15.35
C ARG A 200 12.72 -10.91 -14.05
N PRO A 201 13.20 -12.17 -13.98
CA PRO A 201 13.34 -12.85 -12.72
C PRO A 201 14.17 -11.94 -11.80
N GLY A 202 13.62 -11.56 -10.66
CA GLY A 202 14.40 -10.86 -9.65
C GLY A 202 15.65 -11.69 -9.34
N SER A 203 16.79 -11.04 -9.09
CA SER A 203 17.91 -11.73 -8.45
C SER A 203 17.36 -12.47 -7.21
N PRO A 204 17.76 -13.72 -6.95
CA PRO A 204 17.33 -14.45 -5.76
C PRO A 204 17.56 -13.54 -4.56
N VAL A 205 16.47 -13.05 -3.97
CA VAL A 205 16.56 -12.34 -2.70
C VAL A 205 16.79 -13.44 -1.69
N ASP A 206 17.74 -13.24 -0.79
CA ASP A 206 18.09 -14.22 0.22
C ASP A 206 16.86 -14.51 1.10
N SER A 207 16.16 -15.60 0.79
CA SER A 207 14.91 -15.97 1.45
C SER A 207 15.08 -16.08 2.96
N ALA A 208 16.30 -16.41 3.44
CA ALA A 208 16.62 -16.50 4.86
C ALA A 208 16.55 -15.14 5.56
N ALA A 209 16.91 -14.04 4.89
CA ALA A 209 16.86 -12.70 5.47
C ALA A 209 15.45 -12.08 5.42
N VAL A 210 14.62 -12.49 4.46
CA VAL A 210 13.27 -11.94 4.27
C VAL A 210 12.23 -12.65 5.13
N PHE A 211 12.40 -13.95 5.38
CA PHE A 211 11.43 -14.76 6.11
C PHE A 211 11.11 -14.20 7.52
N PRO A 212 12.10 -13.80 8.36
CA PRO A 212 11.81 -13.20 9.66
C PRO A 212 11.02 -11.89 9.54
N LEU A 213 11.34 -11.03 8.56
CA LEU A 213 10.65 -9.76 8.33
C LEU A 213 9.18 -9.96 7.94
N LEU A 214 8.91 -10.96 7.07
CA LEU A 214 7.54 -11.30 6.69
C LEU A 214 6.74 -11.83 7.88
N LYS A 215 7.36 -12.66 8.72
CA LYS A 215 6.74 -13.14 9.96
C LYS A 215 6.40 -11.98 10.90
N THR A 216 7.34 -11.07 11.15
CA THR A 216 7.11 -9.88 11.96
C THR A 216 6.00 -9.00 11.38
N LEU A 217 5.98 -8.78 10.05
CA LEU A 217 4.90 -8.04 9.41
C LEU A 217 3.54 -8.71 9.62
N LYS A 218 3.43 -10.04 9.46
CA LYS A 218 2.18 -10.76 9.71
C LYS A 218 1.71 -10.61 11.16
N GLU A 219 2.61 -10.70 12.13
CA GLU A 219 2.29 -10.50 13.54
C GLU A 219 1.79 -9.07 13.80
N ILE A 220 2.48 -8.06 13.26
CA ILE A 220 2.07 -6.65 13.33
C ILE A 220 0.67 -6.44 12.73
N LEU A 221 0.40 -7.01 11.55
CA LEU A 221 -0.89 -6.88 10.88
C LEU A 221 -1.99 -7.56 11.69
N ARG A 222 -1.76 -8.78 12.18
CA ARG A 222 -2.71 -9.51 13.02
C ARG A 222 -3.07 -8.72 14.28
N ASP A 223 -2.07 -8.18 14.97
CA ASP A 223 -2.26 -7.41 16.20
C ASP A 223 -2.96 -6.07 15.90
N ALA A 224 -2.78 -5.52 14.69
CA ALA A 224 -3.53 -4.39 14.17
C ALA A 224 -4.99 -4.73 13.75
N GLY A 225 -5.40 -6.00 13.81
CA GLY A 225 -6.71 -6.47 13.34
C GLY A 225 -6.82 -6.61 11.82
N LEU A 226 -5.69 -6.76 11.14
CA LEU A 226 -5.57 -6.87 9.69
C LEU A 226 -5.18 -8.30 9.30
N GLU A 227 -5.75 -8.76 8.19
CA GLU A 227 -5.42 -10.04 7.56
C GLU A 227 -4.16 -9.90 6.70
N ALA A 228 -4.10 -8.85 5.88
CA ALA A 228 -3.03 -8.72 4.88
C ALA A 228 -2.80 -7.27 4.43
N LEU A 229 -1.55 -6.99 4.09
CA LEU A 229 -1.10 -5.85 3.27
C LEU A 229 -0.46 -6.40 2.02
N ILE A 230 -1.13 -6.26 0.87
CA ILE A 230 -0.73 -6.87 -0.39
C ILE A 230 -0.30 -5.80 -1.38
N SER A 231 0.92 -5.88 -1.89
CA SER A 231 1.38 -5.03 -2.99
C SER A 231 1.04 -5.68 -4.35
N PHE A 232 0.57 -4.88 -5.30
CA PHE A 232 0.37 -5.33 -6.69
C PHE A 232 1.02 -4.32 -7.66
N PRO A 233 1.59 -4.78 -8.79
CA PRO A 233 2.25 -3.89 -9.73
C PRO A 233 1.23 -3.00 -10.45
N VAL A 234 1.64 -1.76 -10.75
CA VAL A 234 0.81 -0.80 -11.50
C VAL A 234 1.58 -0.20 -12.70
N ILE A 235 0.91 0.53 -13.57
CA ILE A 235 1.49 1.09 -14.81
C ILE A 235 1.89 2.54 -14.58
N HIS A 236 3.12 2.75 -14.14
CA HIS A 236 3.68 4.08 -13.92
C HIS A 236 5.21 4.12 -14.16
N CYS A 237 6.01 4.38 -13.13
CA CYS A 237 7.46 4.26 -13.17
C CYS A 237 7.92 2.82 -12.85
N PRO A 238 9.20 2.45 -13.10
CA PRO A 238 9.70 1.14 -12.72
C PRO A 238 9.59 0.86 -11.22
N GLN A 239 9.05 -0.29 -10.85
CA GLN A 239 8.73 -0.66 -9.46
C GLN A 239 7.73 0.29 -8.79
N ALA A 240 6.65 0.62 -9.49
CA ALA A 240 5.46 1.22 -8.91
C ALA A 240 4.44 0.15 -8.52
N TYR A 241 3.78 0.36 -7.39
CA TYR A 241 2.79 -0.56 -6.84
C TYR A 241 1.54 0.18 -6.36
N GLY A 242 0.43 -0.54 -6.32
CA GLY A 242 -0.72 -0.27 -5.47
C GLY A 242 -0.75 -1.21 -4.28
N ALA A 243 -1.60 -0.92 -3.29
CA ALA A 243 -1.77 -1.69 -2.06
C ALA A 243 -3.21 -2.16 -1.87
N VAL A 244 -3.38 -3.37 -1.36
CA VAL A 244 -4.62 -3.86 -0.77
C VAL A 244 -4.41 -4.04 0.72
N LEU A 245 -5.23 -3.40 1.53
CA LEU A 245 -5.30 -3.60 2.97
C LEU A 245 -6.59 -4.35 3.31
N LYS A 246 -6.48 -5.53 3.90
CA LYS A 246 -7.62 -6.35 4.32
C LYS A 246 -7.69 -6.39 5.84
N ALA A 247 -8.86 -6.04 6.39
CA ALA A 247 -9.15 -6.31 7.79
C ALA A 247 -9.46 -7.80 7.99
N ALA A 248 -9.18 -8.31 9.18
CA ALA A 248 -9.57 -9.66 9.54
C ALA A 248 -11.11 -9.75 9.71
N ASP A 249 -11.65 -10.93 9.44
CA ASP A 249 -13.03 -11.26 9.81
C ASP A 249 -13.21 -11.12 11.33
N ARG A 250 -14.41 -10.68 11.75
CA ARG A 250 -14.76 -10.53 13.16
C ARG A 250 -16.05 -11.26 13.49
N THR A 251 -16.27 -11.56 14.77
CA THR A 251 -17.51 -12.21 15.24
C THR A 251 -18.26 -11.25 16.14
N ASN A 252 -19.55 -11.04 15.86
CA ASN A 252 -20.39 -10.16 16.69
C ASN A 252 -20.90 -10.89 17.95
N SER A 253 -21.64 -10.18 18.80
CA SER A 253 -22.18 -10.71 20.06
C SER A 253 -23.16 -11.89 19.89
N THR A 254 -23.72 -12.09 18.70
CA THR A 254 -24.63 -13.20 18.39
C THR A 254 -23.90 -14.41 17.77
N GLY A 255 -22.56 -14.38 17.70
CA GLY A 255 -21.76 -15.43 17.08
C GLY A 255 -21.74 -15.41 15.55
N LYS A 256 -22.30 -14.37 14.91
CA LYS A 256 -22.28 -14.23 13.45
C LYS A 256 -20.91 -13.74 13.01
N LYS A 257 -20.33 -14.43 12.01
CA LYS A 257 -19.09 -14.04 11.34
C LYS A 257 -19.37 -12.86 10.40
N ILE A 258 -18.65 -11.78 10.59
CA ILE A 258 -18.69 -10.53 9.83
C ILE A 258 -17.41 -10.47 9.00
N PRO A 259 -17.50 -10.39 7.66
CA PRO A 259 -16.30 -10.33 6.82
C PRO A 259 -15.51 -9.04 7.08
N GLY A 260 -14.19 -9.10 6.95
CA GLY A 260 -13.34 -7.91 7.03
C GLY A 260 -13.60 -6.91 5.89
N TRP A 261 -13.37 -5.62 6.14
CA TRP A 261 -13.35 -4.60 5.09
C TRP A 261 -12.08 -4.70 4.24
N LYS A 262 -12.13 -4.14 3.03
CA LYS A 262 -11.03 -4.12 2.07
C LYS A 262 -10.80 -2.70 1.56
N ILE A 263 -9.61 -2.14 1.81
CA ILE A 263 -9.18 -0.86 1.24
C ILE A 263 -8.19 -1.14 0.11
N VAL A 264 -8.35 -0.46 -1.02
CA VAL A 264 -7.40 -0.51 -2.14
C VAL A 264 -6.86 0.89 -2.38
N TYR A 265 -5.54 1.02 -2.47
CA TYR A 265 -4.86 2.25 -2.82
C TYR A 265 -4.08 2.05 -4.12
N SER A 266 -4.33 2.89 -5.12
CA SER A 266 -3.72 2.71 -6.44
C SER A 266 -2.23 3.06 -6.49
N GLY A 267 -1.78 4.01 -5.65
CA GLY A 267 -0.58 4.81 -5.98
C GLY A 267 -0.78 5.60 -7.27
N ASP A 268 0.30 6.07 -7.89
CA ASP A 268 0.24 6.67 -9.22
C ASP A 268 0.20 5.58 -10.29
N THR A 269 -0.75 5.69 -11.23
CA THR A 269 -0.90 4.70 -12.29
C THR A 269 -1.79 5.15 -13.43
N ARG A 270 -1.49 4.68 -14.64
CA ARG A 270 -2.50 4.53 -15.69
C ARG A 270 -3.54 3.46 -15.31
N PRO A 271 -4.75 3.49 -15.89
CA PRO A 271 -5.68 2.38 -15.78
C PRO A 271 -5.01 1.05 -16.17
N CYS A 272 -5.05 0.07 -15.28
CA CYS A 272 -4.42 -1.24 -15.49
C CYS A 272 -5.31 -2.40 -15.02
N PRO A 273 -5.23 -3.58 -15.66
CA PRO A 273 -6.00 -4.76 -15.26
C PRO A 273 -5.74 -5.21 -13.83
N GLU A 274 -4.50 -5.06 -13.35
CA GLU A 274 -4.10 -5.44 -11.99
C GLU A 274 -4.84 -4.64 -10.93
N LEU A 275 -5.03 -3.33 -11.14
CA LEU A 275 -5.82 -2.50 -10.24
C LEU A 275 -7.30 -2.84 -10.28
N VAL A 276 -7.85 -3.16 -11.45
CA VAL A 276 -9.23 -3.63 -11.59
C VAL A 276 -9.44 -4.92 -10.79
N GLU A 277 -8.53 -5.88 -10.93
CA GLU A 277 -8.59 -7.15 -10.20
C GLU A 277 -8.42 -6.94 -8.69
N ALA A 278 -7.44 -6.13 -8.29
CA ALA A 278 -7.24 -5.77 -6.88
C ALA A 278 -8.46 -5.06 -6.28
N SER A 279 -9.20 -4.27 -7.06
CA SER A 279 -10.37 -3.51 -6.62
C SER A 279 -11.66 -4.33 -6.54
N ARG A 280 -11.71 -5.57 -7.05
CA ARG A 280 -12.90 -6.42 -6.94
C ARG A 280 -13.28 -6.63 -5.48
N GLY A 281 -14.51 -6.28 -5.12
CA GLY A 281 -15.01 -6.38 -3.74
C GLY A 281 -14.31 -5.45 -2.75
N ALA A 282 -13.64 -4.40 -3.22
CA ALA A 282 -13.13 -3.35 -2.33
C ALA A 282 -14.30 -2.66 -1.61
N THR A 283 -14.12 -2.40 -0.32
CA THR A 283 -15.02 -1.55 0.47
C THR A 283 -14.73 -0.08 0.22
N VAL A 284 -13.45 0.27 0.09
CA VAL A 284 -12.99 1.61 -0.29
C VAL A 284 -11.89 1.48 -1.35
N LEU A 285 -12.00 2.27 -2.41
CA LEU A 285 -10.94 2.46 -3.40
C LEU A 285 -10.44 3.91 -3.32
N ILE A 286 -9.18 4.08 -2.97
CA ILE A 286 -8.45 5.34 -3.02
C ILE A 286 -7.65 5.34 -4.33
N HIS A 287 -8.20 5.98 -5.36
CA HIS A 287 -7.61 6.02 -6.69
C HIS A 287 -7.05 7.41 -6.99
N GLU A 288 -5.86 7.47 -7.60
CA GLU A 288 -5.30 8.73 -8.09
C GLU A 288 -6.13 9.29 -9.25
N ALA A 289 -6.26 10.61 -9.31
CA ALA A 289 -7.05 11.29 -10.34
C ALA A 289 -6.32 12.59 -10.70
N THR A 290 -5.09 12.45 -11.20
CA THR A 290 -4.18 13.58 -11.40
C THR A 290 -4.69 14.57 -12.45
N PHE A 291 -5.38 14.10 -13.48
CA PHE A 291 -5.78 14.93 -14.63
C PHE A 291 -7.30 15.10 -14.74
N GLU A 292 -7.73 16.29 -15.13
CA GLU A 292 -9.14 16.54 -15.49
C GLU A 292 -9.51 15.83 -16.80
N ASP A 293 -10.79 15.52 -16.99
CA ASP A 293 -11.31 14.77 -18.16
C ASP A 293 -10.89 15.33 -19.52
N GLY A 294 -10.62 16.64 -19.61
CA GLY A 294 -10.16 17.30 -20.82
C GLY A 294 -8.68 17.07 -21.17
N MET A 295 -7.88 16.49 -20.28
CA MET A 295 -6.41 16.41 -20.37
C MET A 295 -5.92 15.02 -20.80
N VAL A 296 -6.65 14.37 -21.70
CA VAL A 296 -6.41 12.99 -22.14
C VAL A 296 -5.00 12.80 -22.72
N GLU A 297 -4.49 13.77 -23.49
CA GLU A 297 -3.13 13.68 -24.06
C GLU A 297 -2.03 13.73 -22.99
N GLU A 298 -2.21 14.53 -21.94
CA GLU A 298 -1.23 14.66 -20.85
C GLU A 298 -1.19 13.40 -19.99
N VAL A 299 -2.34 12.74 -19.77
CA VAL A 299 -2.42 11.43 -19.09
C VAL A 299 -1.55 10.37 -19.74
N PHE A 300 -1.54 10.31 -21.08
CA PHE A 300 -0.66 9.41 -21.81
C PHE A 300 0.81 9.81 -21.68
N ILE A 301 1.14 11.06 -21.43
CA ILE A 301 2.55 11.48 -21.25
C ILE A 301 3.03 11.18 -19.83
N TYR A 302 2.22 11.48 -18.82
CA TYR A 302 2.60 11.41 -17.40
C TYR A 302 2.36 10.06 -16.73
N LEU A 303 1.74 9.11 -17.44
CA LEU A 303 1.44 7.78 -16.90
C LEU A 303 0.52 7.82 -15.66
N SER A 304 -0.48 8.68 -15.68
CA SER A 304 -1.45 8.85 -14.58
C SER A 304 -2.87 8.48 -15.01
N SER A 305 -3.88 8.83 -14.22
CA SER A 305 -5.31 8.62 -14.53
C SER A 305 -6.11 9.92 -14.64
N LEU A 306 -7.20 9.88 -15.42
CA LEU A 306 -8.22 10.93 -15.49
C LEU A 306 -9.17 10.83 -14.28
N ALA A 307 -9.67 11.97 -13.84
CA ALA A 307 -10.80 12.08 -12.91
C ALA A 307 -12.14 11.73 -13.58
N LEU A 308 -12.21 10.65 -14.38
CA LEU A 308 -13.50 10.17 -14.84
C LEU A 308 -14.24 9.69 -13.59
N LEU A 309 -15.44 10.23 -13.36
CA LEU A 309 -16.33 9.83 -12.27
C LEU A 309 -16.40 8.29 -12.20
N LEU A 310 -15.65 7.69 -11.28
CA LEU A 310 -15.85 6.32 -10.81
C LEU A 310 -17.11 6.36 -9.94
N ILE A 311 -18.28 6.40 -10.60
CA ILE A 311 -19.60 6.15 -9.98
C ILE A 311 -19.89 4.66 -10.09
#